data_AF-A0A151JHC2-F1
#
_entry.id   AF-A0A151JHC2-F1
#
_cell.length_a   1.000
_cell.length_b   1.000
_cell.length_c   1.000
_cell.angle_alpha   90.00
_cell.angle_beta   90.00
_cell.angle_gamma   90.00
#
_symmetry.space_group_name_H-M   'P 1'
#
loop_
_entity.id
_entity.type
_entity.pdbx_description
1 polymer ?
#
loop_
_entity_poly.entity_id
_entity_poly.type
_entity_poly.pdbx_seq_one_letter_code
_entity_poly.pdbx_strand_id
1 'polypeptide(L)'
;MKKTLIALSVSAAAVATGVSATEIHKQGDASLSLGGRAEARLSVKDGNAQDESRVRLNLLGKVDIIKDRLYGVGFYEGEFATTDNGENKKNNDLDNRYAYAGIGGTFGEITYGKNDGALGIITDFTDIMSYHGNSAAKKIAVADRVDNMVAYAGQFDALTVKASYRFADRYEEASGSDSKYVNNGQDGYSLSAIYAIGNTGLALGGGYADQKDQNEYMLAASYTMGDLYFAGVYTDGELAKTGGDYTGYELAARYTMGQTVFTTTYNNAETNKNTSADNVALDATYYFKPNFRGYVSYNFNLIDAGDKYGVVNSTGDRATKAQAEDELAIGLRYDF
;
A
#
# COMPACT_ATOMS: atom_id res chain seq x y z
N MET A 1 -28.80 -16.75 -7.44
CA MET A 1 -28.21 -15.67 -6.63
C MET A 1 -26.89 -15.29 -7.27
N LYS A 2 -26.76 -14.03 -7.71
CA LYS A 2 -25.59 -13.54 -8.46
C LYS A 2 -24.38 -13.58 -7.55
N LYS A 3 -23.45 -14.51 -7.79
CA LYS A 3 -22.13 -14.53 -7.16
C LYS A 3 -21.39 -13.32 -7.73
N THR A 4 -21.27 -12.28 -6.92
CA THR A 4 -20.49 -11.09 -7.24
C THR A 4 -19.06 -11.55 -7.50
N LEU A 5 -18.62 -11.42 -8.75
CA LEU A 5 -17.20 -11.41 -9.07
C LEU A 5 -16.54 -10.43 -8.10
N ILE A 6 -15.38 -10.82 -7.57
CA ILE A 6 -14.46 -9.91 -6.91
C ILE A 6 -14.05 -8.90 -7.99
N ALA A 7 -14.80 -7.81 -8.10
CA ALA A 7 -14.38 -6.64 -8.83
C ALA A 7 -13.31 -5.99 -7.96
N LEU A 8 -12.08 -6.50 -8.06
CA LEU A 8 -10.89 -5.72 -7.75
C LEU A 8 -11.04 -4.46 -8.60
N SER A 9 -11.36 -3.33 -7.99
CA SER A 9 -11.47 -2.08 -8.72
C SER A 9 -10.07 -1.73 -9.23
N VAL A 10 -9.81 -2.01 -10.51
CA VAL A 10 -8.48 -1.86 -11.12
C VAL A 10 -8.16 -0.40 -11.44
N SER A 11 -9.10 0.53 -11.28
CA SER A 11 -8.79 1.95 -11.38
C SER A 11 -8.10 2.43 -10.10
N ALA A 12 -6.93 3.06 -10.25
CA ALA A 12 -6.21 3.72 -9.14
C ALA A 12 -7.12 4.72 -8.41
N ALA A 13 -8.02 5.37 -9.17
CA ALA A 13 -9.04 6.27 -8.66
C ALA A 13 -10.07 5.61 -7.71
N ALA A 14 -10.44 4.34 -7.93
CA ALA A 14 -11.40 3.66 -7.07
C ALA A 14 -10.78 3.10 -5.79
N VAL A 15 -9.49 2.75 -5.82
CA VAL A 15 -8.75 2.29 -4.63
C VAL A 15 -8.50 3.46 -3.67
N ALA A 16 -8.15 4.64 -4.19
CA ALA A 16 -7.80 5.79 -3.38
C ALA A 16 -9.00 6.54 -2.77
N THR A 17 -10.18 6.46 -3.38
CA THR A 17 -11.37 7.23 -2.94
C THR A 17 -12.12 6.62 -1.74
N GLY A 18 -11.83 5.38 -1.35
CA GLY A 18 -12.61 4.69 -0.33
C GLY A 18 -14.09 4.56 -0.72
N VAL A 19 -14.88 3.88 0.10
CA VAL A 19 -16.32 3.64 -0.17
C VAL A 19 -17.18 4.91 0.02
N SER A 20 -16.58 6.09 0.21
CA SER A 20 -17.27 7.28 0.70
C SER A 20 -17.05 8.58 -0.09
N ALA A 21 -16.16 8.60 -1.09
CA ALA A 21 -15.97 9.82 -1.86
C ALA A 21 -17.29 10.36 -2.42
N THR A 22 -17.55 11.62 -2.08
CA THR A 22 -18.80 12.32 -2.40
C THR A 22 -18.61 13.12 -3.68
N GLU A 23 -19.49 12.92 -4.67
CA GLU A 23 -19.55 13.77 -5.86
C GLU A 23 -20.00 15.18 -5.43
N ILE A 24 -19.09 16.15 -5.53
CA ILE A 24 -19.36 17.54 -5.15
C ILE A 24 -19.75 18.42 -6.34
N HIS A 25 -19.44 17.97 -7.56
CA HIS A 25 -19.81 18.66 -8.78
C HIS A 25 -19.93 17.70 -9.97
N LYS A 26 -20.93 17.95 -10.82
CA LYS A 26 -21.11 17.26 -12.09
C LYS A 26 -21.66 18.22 -13.14
N GLN A 27 -20.99 18.30 -14.29
CA GLN A 27 -21.42 19.09 -15.43
C GLN A 27 -21.18 18.31 -16.72
N GLY A 28 -22.26 17.91 -17.39
CA GLY A 28 -22.18 17.07 -18.57
C GLY A 28 -21.45 15.76 -18.29
N ASP A 29 -20.40 15.50 -19.06
CA ASP A 29 -19.56 14.30 -18.95
C ASP A 29 -18.41 14.45 -17.94
N ALA A 30 -18.30 15.58 -17.24
CA ALA A 30 -17.30 15.85 -16.22
C ALA A 30 -17.87 15.70 -14.80
N SER A 31 -17.10 15.09 -13.91
CA SER A 31 -17.40 14.93 -12.49
C SER A 31 -16.18 15.26 -11.62
N LEU A 32 -16.44 15.78 -10.42
CA LEU A 32 -15.45 16.01 -9.38
C LEU A 32 -15.97 15.43 -8.06
N SER A 33 -15.17 14.54 -7.47
CA SER A 33 -15.44 13.94 -6.17
C SER A 33 -14.39 14.37 -5.16
N LEU A 34 -14.83 14.58 -3.92
CA LEU A 34 -13.99 14.80 -2.76
C LEU A 34 -14.09 13.55 -1.88
N GLY A 35 -12.95 13.05 -1.42
CA GLY A 35 -12.88 11.98 -0.44
C GLY A 35 -11.73 12.19 0.53
N GLY A 36 -11.45 11.14 1.29
CA GLY A 36 -10.36 11.13 2.26
C GLY A 36 -10.83 10.58 3.61
N ARG A 37 -10.14 10.96 4.68
CA ARG A 37 -10.48 10.51 6.03
C ARG A 37 -9.98 11.46 7.10
N ALA A 38 -10.62 11.43 8.25
CA ALA A 38 -10.02 11.79 9.53
C ALA A 38 -9.87 10.51 10.36
N GLU A 39 -8.65 10.14 10.70
CA GLU A 39 -8.33 8.88 11.37
C GLU A 39 -7.53 9.17 12.64
N ALA A 40 -8.21 9.12 13.78
CA ALA A 40 -7.59 9.21 15.09
C ALA A 40 -6.91 7.87 15.42
N ARG A 41 -5.64 7.90 15.80
CA ARG A 41 -4.85 6.69 16.09
C ARG A 41 -3.99 6.91 17.33
N LEU A 42 -4.20 6.10 18.35
CA LEU A 42 -3.35 6.00 19.53
C LEU A 42 -2.46 4.76 19.38
N SER A 43 -1.15 4.94 19.38
CA SER A 43 -0.16 3.87 19.49
C SER A 43 0.39 3.83 20.92
N VAL A 44 0.57 2.63 21.48
CA VAL A 44 1.16 2.43 22.81
C VAL A 44 2.22 1.32 22.75
N LYS A 45 3.45 1.66 23.13
CA LYS A 45 4.59 0.73 23.27
C LYS A 45 5.25 0.93 24.63
N ASP A 46 5.53 -0.15 25.37
CA ASP A 46 6.06 -0.08 26.74
C ASP A 46 5.27 0.87 27.66
N GLY A 47 3.94 0.93 27.50
CA GLY A 47 3.06 1.85 28.25
C GLY A 47 3.19 3.34 27.86
N ASN A 48 4.01 3.69 26.88
CA ASN A 48 4.18 5.05 26.38
C ASN A 48 3.27 5.28 25.18
N ALA A 49 2.42 6.32 25.27
CA ALA A 49 1.46 6.68 24.25
C ALA A 49 2.03 7.66 23.21
N GLN A 50 1.69 7.44 21.94
CA GLN A 50 2.01 8.30 20.81
C GLN A 50 0.75 8.57 19.98
N ASP A 51 0.55 9.85 19.61
CA ASP A 51 -0.49 10.23 18.67
C ASP A 51 -0.01 9.98 17.24
N GLU A 52 -0.70 9.06 16.57
CA GLU A 52 -0.46 8.67 15.19
C GLU A 52 -1.58 9.19 14.27
N SER A 53 -2.44 10.07 14.77
CA SER A 53 -3.62 10.55 14.03
C SER A 53 -3.22 11.23 12.71
N ARG A 54 -4.04 11.00 11.68
CA ARG A 54 -3.81 11.53 10.34
C ARG A 54 -5.10 11.94 9.66
N VAL A 55 -5.00 12.95 8.79
CA VAL A 55 -6.08 13.35 7.89
C VAL A 55 -5.62 13.13 6.46
N ARG A 56 -6.50 12.62 5.60
CA ARG A 56 -6.30 12.61 4.15
C ARG A 56 -7.40 13.41 3.49
N LEU A 57 -7.04 14.18 2.47
CA LEU A 57 -7.98 14.81 1.56
C LEU A 57 -7.60 14.43 0.14
N ASN A 58 -8.58 13.97 -0.63
CA ASN A 58 -8.35 13.64 -2.03
C ASN A 58 -9.43 14.21 -2.95
N LEU A 59 -9.01 14.51 -4.18
CA LEU A 59 -9.85 15.04 -5.25
C LEU A 59 -9.70 14.14 -6.46
N LEU A 60 -10.84 13.64 -6.96
CA LEU A 60 -10.91 12.85 -8.18
C LEU A 60 -11.73 13.60 -9.23
N GLY A 61 -11.05 14.04 -10.30
CA GLY A 61 -11.69 14.55 -11.49
C GLY A 61 -11.76 13.46 -12.57
N LYS A 62 -12.94 13.29 -13.18
CA LYS A 62 -13.14 12.38 -14.30
C LYS A 62 -13.96 13.04 -15.41
N VAL A 63 -13.53 12.86 -16.66
CA VAL A 63 -14.25 13.34 -17.85
C VAL A 63 -14.44 12.18 -18.82
N ASP A 64 -15.68 11.82 -19.14
CA ASP A 64 -15.97 10.85 -20.18
C ASP A 64 -15.78 11.51 -21.57
N ILE A 65 -14.86 10.98 -22.37
CA ILE A 65 -14.52 11.52 -23.71
C ILE A 65 -15.33 10.82 -24.79
N ILE A 66 -15.35 9.48 -24.71
CA ILE A 66 -16.21 8.63 -25.53
C ILE A 66 -16.92 7.72 -24.54
N LYS A 67 -18.24 7.91 -24.41
CA LYS A 67 -19.06 7.18 -23.45
C LYS A 67 -18.75 5.67 -23.45
N ASP A 68 -18.49 5.14 -22.27
CA ASP A 68 -18.17 3.73 -21.98
C ASP A 68 -16.89 3.17 -22.65
N ARG A 69 -16.09 4.00 -23.33
CA ARG A 69 -14.92 3.56 -24.10
C ARG A 69 -13.62 4.30 -23.79
N LEU A 70 -13.72 5.58 -23.43
CA LEU A 70 -12.57 6.44 -23.22
C LEU A 70 -12.91 7.55 -22.22
N TYR A 71 -12.08 7.73 -21.20
CA TYR A 71 -12.20 8.79 -20.21
C TYR A 71 -10.83 9.37 -19.85
N GLY A 72 -10.81 10.63 -19.45
CA GLY A 72 -9.67 11.28 -18.79
C GLY A 72 -9.85 11.28 -17.27
N VAL A 73 -8.75 11.19 -16.53
CA VAL A 73 -8.74 11.20 -15.07
C VAL A 73 -7.63 12.09 -14.53
N GLY A 74 -7.90 12.79 -13.43
CA GLY A 74 -6.91 13.50 -12.63
C GLY A 74 -7.16 13.22 -11.15
N PHE A 75 -6.10 12.98 -10.39
CA PHE A 75 -6.21 12.63 -8.98
C PHE A 75 -5.11 13.29 -8.15
N TYR A 76 -5.51 13.79 -6.98
CA TYR A 76 -4.62 14.30 -5.95
C TYR A 76 -5.03 13.75 -4.59
N GLU A 77 -4.06 13.36 -3.77
CA GLU A 77 -4.27 13.06 -2.35
C GLU A 77 -3.15 13.67 -1.51
N GLY A 78 -3.51 14.43 -0.49
CA GLY A 78 -2.62 14.93 0.55
C GLY A 78 -2.91 14.26 1.89
N GLU A 79 -1.86 13.90 2.63
CA GLU A 79 -1.94 13.47 4.03
C GLU A 79 -1.35 14.53 4.96
N PHE A 80 -2.03 14.78 6.07
CA PHE A 80 -1.70 15.79 7.08
C PHE A 80 -1.60 15.11 8.44
N ALA A 81 -0.60 15.49 9.22
CA ALA A 81 -0.38 15.03 10.58
C ALA A 81 0.06 16.19 11.49
N THR A 82 0.09 15.95 12.80
CA THR A 82 0.52 16.93 13.81
C THR A 82 1.53 16.32 14.76
N THR A 83 2.55 17.09 15.14
CA THR A 83 3.60 16.68 16.09
C THR A 83 3.83 17.79 17.12
N ASP A 84 2.86 17.96 18.03
CA ASP A 84 2.87 19.04 19.02
C ASP A 84 3.93 18.84 20.13
N ASN A 85 4.20 17.59 20.53
CA ASN A 85 5.16 17.23 21.60
C ASN A 85 5.00 18.09 22.87
N GLY A 86 3.75 18.25 23.32
CA GLY A 86 3.42 18.98 24.55
C GLY A 86 3.22 20.50 24.41
N GLU A 87 3.36 21.07 23.21
CA GLU A 87 3.15 22.49 22.95
C GLU A 87 2.27 22.70 21.71
N ASN A 88 1.48 23.77 21.69
CA ASN A 88 0.73 24.15 20.48
C ASN A 88 1.70 24.69 19.42
N LYS A 89 1.97 23.89 18.38
CA LYS A 89 2.96 24.20 17.34
C LYS A 89 2.31 24.47 15.99
N LYS A 90 3.06 25.19 15.16
CA LYS A 90 2.79 25.23 13.73
C LYS A 90 3.25 23.91 13.11
N ASN A 91 2.29 23.09 12.69
CA ASN A 91 2.54 21.84 11.98
C ASN A 91 2.55 22.10 10.46
N ASN A 92 3.61 21.65 9.77
CA ASN A 92 3.78 21.79 8.31
C ASN A 92 3.94 20.41 7.63
N ASP A 93 3.42 19.36 8.25
CA ASP A 93 3.53 17.98 7.76
C ASP A 93 2.47 17.72 6.70
N LEU A 94 2.87 17.84 5.42
CA LEU A 94 2.07 17.49 4.26
C LEU A 94 2.84 16.48 3.39
N ASP A 95 2.28 15.28 3.21
CA ASP A 95 2.71 14.34 2.17
C ASP A 95 1.74 14.39 0.98
N ASN A 96 2.24 14.79 -0.18
CA ASN A 96 1.54 14.63 -1.45
C ASN A 96 1.66 13.18 -1.88
N ARG A 97 0.71 12.35 -1.43
CA ARG A 97 0.72 10.90 -1.62
C ARG A 97 0.52 10.51 -3.07
N TYR A 98 -0.41 11.18 -3.75
CA TYR A 98 -0.71 11.00 -5.17
C TYR A 98 -0.84 12.33 -5.87
N ALA A 99 -0.30 12.40 -7.08
CA ALA A 99 -0.46 13.53 -7.98
C ALA A 99 -0.24 13.03 -9.41
N TYR A 100 -1.34 12.65 -10.08
CA TYR A 100 -1.27 12.07 -11.41
C TYR A 100 -2.45 12.49 -12.29
N ALA A 101 -2.23 12.36 -13.59
CA ALA A 101 -3.28 12.40 -14.60
C ALA A 101 -3.14 11.21 -15.54
N GLY A 102 -4.23 10.84 -16.21
CA GLY A 102 -4.24 9.67 -17.07
C GLY A 102 -5.40 9.61 -18.04
N ILE A 103 -5.36 8.57 -18.84
CA ILE A 103 -6.40 8.19 -19.80
C ILE A 103 -6.73 6.72 -19.60
N GLY A 104 -8.03 6.41 -19.57
CA GLY A 104 -8.49 5.05 -19.41
C GLY A 104 -9.66 4.72 -20.33
N GLY A 105 -9.96 3.44 -20.41
CA GLY A 105 -11.02 2.92 -21.27
C GLY A 105 -11.08 1.40 -21.24
N THR A 106 -11.64 0.82 -22.31
CA THR A 106 -11.77 -0.65 -22.46
C THR A 106 -10.44 -1.41 -22.41
N PHE A 107 -9.31 -0.74 -22.62
CA PHE A 107 -7.97 -1.32 -22.60
C PHE A 107 -7.30 -1.27 -21.22
N GLY A 108 -7.94 -0.68 -20.21
CA GLY A 108 -7.34 -0.33 -18.92
C GLY A 108 -7.09 1.18 -18.80
N GLU A 109 -6.26 1.55 -17.83
CA GLU A 109 -5.92 2.94 -17.49
C GLU A 109 -4.40 3.12 -17.49
N ILE A 110 -3.92 4.20 -18.11
CA ILE A 110 -2.51 4.62 -18.11
C ILE A 110 -2.41 5.99 -17.46
N THR A 111 -1.50 6.14 -16.50
CA THR A 111 -1.27 7.39 -15.76
C THR A 111 0.20 7.79 -15.77
N TYR A 112 0.47 9.09 -15.65
CA TYR A 112 1.80 9.61 -15.34
C TYR A 112 1.73 10.56 -14.14
N GLY A 113 2.75 10.50 -13.29
CA GLY A 113 2.83 11.22 -12.01
C GLY A 113 3.03 10.25 -10.85
N LYS A 114 2.95 10.74 -9.61
CA LYS A 114 3.08 9.88 -8.43
C LYS A 114 1.82 9.03 -8.28
N ASN A 115 1.95 7.74 -8.54
CA ASN A 115 0.88 6.74 -8.47
C ASN A 115 1.43 5.36 -8.06
N ASP A 116 0.56 4.40 -7.77
CA ASP A 116 0.97 3.05 -7.38
C ASP A 116 1.59 2.26 -8.54
N GLY A 117 2.66 1.53 -8.25
CA GLY A 117 3.27 0.50 -9.08
C GLY A 117 2.46 -0.80 -9.08
N ALA A 118 3.10 -1.91 -9.45
CA ALA A 118 2.39 -3.16 -9.71
C ALA A 118 2.25 -4.08 -8.48
N LEU A 119 3.10 -4.00 -7.46
CA LEU A 119 3.12 -5.04 -6.40
C LEU A 119 2.14 -4.80 -5.26
N GLY A 120 1.53 -3.61 -5.16
CA GLY A 120 0.48 -3.34 -4.16
C GLY A 120 -0.65 -4.38 -4.17
N ILE A 121 -1.16 -4.74 -5.36
CA ILE A 121 -2.24 -5.73 -5.48
C ILE A 121 -1.85 -7.14 -5.02
N ILE A 122 -0.56 -7.43 -4.92
CA ILE A 122 -0.05 -8.71 -4.43
C ILE A 122 0.06 -8.66 -2.90
N THR A 123 0.57 -7.57 -2.33
CA THR A 123 0.61 -7.38 -0.87
C THR A 123 -0.78 -7.24 -0.25
N ASP A 124 -1.76 -6.74 -1.00
CA ASP A 124 -3.16 -6.63 -0.59
C ASP A 124 -3.80 -7.99 -0.26
N PHE A 125 -3.18 -9.12 -0.64
CA PHE A 125 -3.64 -10.44 -0.22
C PHE A 125 -3.58 -10.62 1.30
N THR A 126 -2.54 -10.10 1.95
CA THR A 126 -2.31 -10.26 3.40
C THR A 126 -2.43 -8.95 4.17
N ASP A 127 -2.34 -7.79 3.51
CA ASP A 127 -2.57 -6.46 4.09
C ASP A 127 -4.08 -6.18 4.29
N ILE A 128 -4.68 -6.85 5.28
CA ILE A 128 -6.12 -6.83 5.53
C ILE A 128 -6.54 -6.22 6.87
N MET A 129 -5.57 -5.84 7.72
CA MET A 129 -5.84 -5.31 9.05
C MET A 129 -6.11 -3.79 9.00
N SER A 130 -6.67 -3.23 10.09
CA SER A 130 -6.92 -1.80 10.18
C SER A 130 -5.68 -0.95 10.48
N TYR A 131 -4.66 -1.52 11.14
CA TYR A 131 -3.47 -0.77 11.59
C TYR A 131 -2.15 -1.54 11.42
N HIS A 132 -2.03 -2.75 11.99
CA HIS A 132 -0.83 -3.59 11.89
C HIS A 132 -0.83 -4.43 10.58
N GLY A 133 0.05 -5.43 10.49
CA GLY A 133 0.22 -6.26 9.29
C GLY A 133 1.17 -5.63 8.27
N ASN A 134 1.31 -6.28 7.11
CA ASN A 134 2.14 -5.82 5.98
C ASN A 134 3.60 -5.52 6.38
N SER A 135 4.13 -6.17 7.43
CA SER A 135 5.48 -5.90 7.94
C SER A 135 6.56 -6.78 7.30
N ALA A 136 6.18 -7.74 6.46
CA ALA A 136 7.06 -8.70 5.83
C ALA A 136 6.85 -8.83 4.30
N ALA A 137 6.20 -7.84 3.69
CA ALA A 137 6.03 -7.73 2.24
C ALA A 137 6.53 -6.37 1.73
N LYS A 138 7.80 -6.06 2.01
CA LYS A 138 8.45 -4.83 1.54
C LYS A 138 8.33 -4.72 0.03
N LYS A 139 8.17 -3.49 -0.46
CA LYS A 139 8.11 -3.15 -1.90
C LYS A 139 9.18 -2.11 -2.22
N ILE A 140 9.90 -2.28 -3.33
CA ILE A 140 10.82 -1.29 -3.87
C ILE A 140 10.03 -0.13 -4.51
N ALA A 141 10.67 1.03 -4.71
CA ALA A 141 9.94 2.27 -5.03
C ALA A 141 9.06 2.18 -6.29
N VAL A 142 9.56 1.62 -7.41
CA VAL A 142 8.77 1.43 -8.66
C VAL A 142 7.62 0.44 -8.51
N ALA A 143 7.69 -0.45 -7.52
CA ALA A 143 6.68 -1.46 -7.21
C ALA A 143 5.61 -0.98 -6.22
N ASP A 144 5.99 -0.04 -5.34
CA ASP A 144 5.13 0.60 -4.34
C ASP A 144 4.42 1.83 -4.92
N ARG A 145 4.90 3.04 -4.64
CA ARG A 145 4.32 4.30 -5.13
C ARG A 145 5.39 5.36 -5.23
N VAL A 146 5.62 5.85 -6.45
CA VAL A 146 6.68 6.81 -6.72
C VAL A 146 6.32 7.68 -7.94
N ASP A 147 6.92 8.86 -8.03
CA ASP A 147 6.73 9.80 -9.14
C ASP A 147 7.54 9.42 -10.39
N ASN A 148 7.60 10.32 -11.39
CA ASN A 148 8.38 10.13 -12.63
C ASN A 148 8.16 8.75 -13.27
N MET A 149 6.93 8.25 -13.18
CA MET A 149 6.55 6.88 -13.49
C MET A 149 5.29 6.87 -14.35
N VAL A 150 5.30 6.01 -15.36
CA VAL A 150 4.10 5.59 -16.08
C VAL A 150 3.56 4.34 -15.40
N ALA A 151 2.28 4.35 -15.02
CA ALA A 151 1.60 3.18 -14.45
C ALA A 151 0.44 2.77 -15.34
N TYR A 152 0.25 1.46 -15.47
CA TYR A 152 -0.84 0.80 -16.19
C TYR A 152 -1.61 -0.12 -15.26
N ALA A 153 -2.93 -0.15 -15.40
CA ALA A 153 -3.80 -1.09 -14.72
C ALA A 153 -4.94 -1.53 -15.64
N GLY A 154 -5.18 -2.84 -15.76
CA GLY A 154 -6.23 -3.41 -16.61
C GLY A 154 -6.89 -4.64 -16.00
N GLN A 155 -8.19 -4.79 -16.25
CA GLN A 155 -8.97 -5.98 -15.88
C GLN A 155 -9.57 -6.62 -17.12
N PHE A 156 -9.31 -7.91 -17.29
CA PHE A 156 -9.75 -8.73 -18.42
C PHE A 156 -10.40 -10.00 -17.90
N ASP A 157 -11.72 -9.93 -17.68
CA ASP A 157 -12.49 -11.01 -17.07
C ASP A 157 -11.91 -11.42 -15.70
N ALA A 158 -11.37 -12.64 -15.58
CA ALA A 158 -10.75 -13.15 -14.36
C ALA A 158 -9.31 -12.68 -14.12
N LEU A 159 -8.69 -12.01 -15.09
CA LEU A 159 -7.29 -11.58 -15.04
C LEU A 159 -7.20 -10.07 -14.74
N THR A 160 -6.54 -9.73 -13.64
CA THR A 160 -6.11 -8.35 -13.34
C THR A 160 -4.62 -8.23 -13.61
N VAL A 161 -4.20 -7.17 -14.30
CA VAL A 161 -2.78 -6.89 -14.60
C VAL A 161 -2.45 -5.46 -14.21
N LYS A 162 -1.29 -5.26 -13.57
CA LYS A 162 -0.67 -3.93 -13.41
C LYS A 162 0.76 -3.96 -13.92
N ALA A 163 1.21 -2.84 -14.47
CA ALA A 163 2.60 -2.65 -14.87
C ALA A 163 3.03 -1.21 -14.61
N SER A 164 4.31 -0.96 -14.40
CA SER A 164 4.86 0.38 -14.31
C SER A 164 6.27 0.47 -14.89
N TYR A 165 6.64 1.67 -15.33
CA TYR A 165 8.01 2.03 -15.72
C TYR A 165 8.35 3.40 -15.15
N ARG A 166 9.40 3.47 -14.34
CA ARG A 166 9.95 4.71 -13.77
C ARG A 166 11.16 5.16 -14.59
N PHE A 167 11.21 6.45 -14.92
CA PHE A 167 12.39 7.06 -15.52
C PHE A 167 13.38 7.50 -14.43
N ALA A 168 14.68 7.43 -14.74
CA ALA A 168 15.70 8.04 -13.90
C ALA A 168 15.53 9.57 -13.86
N ASP A 169 15.74 10.17 -12.68
CA ASP A 169 15.53 11.60 -12.48
C ASP A 169 16.70 12.42 -13.01
N ARG A 170 16.39 13.40 -13.85
CA ARG A 170 17.38 14.31 -14.43
C ARG A 170 17.87 15.31 -13.39
N TYR A 171 19.18 15.54 -13.34
CA TYR A 171 19.78 16.66 -12.63
C TYR A 171 20.91 17.30 -13.46
N GLU A 172 21.29 18.52 -13.10
CA GLU A 172 22.44 19.19 -13.70
C GLU A 172 23.71 18.81 -12.94
N GLU A 173 24.68 18.23 -13.62
CA GLU A 173 26.02 18.04 -13.10
C GLU A 173 26.81 19.32 -13.35
N ALA A 174 26.98 20.12 -12.29
CA ALA A 174 27.65 21.41 -12.37
C ALA A 174 29.16 21.23 -12.61
N SER A 175 29.65 21.70 -13.76
CA SER A 175 31.07 21.67 -14.12
C SER A 175 31.50 22.95 -14.86
N GLY A 176 31.02 24.11 -14.40
CA GLY A 176 31.30 25.40 -15.03
C GLY A 176 30.72 25.47 -16.44
N SER A 177 31.54 25.81 -17.45
CA SER A 177 31.11 25.85 -18.85
C SER A 177 30.76 24.48 -19.44
N ASP A 178 31.15 23.39 -18.76
CA ASP A 178 30.88 22.00 -19.17
C ASP A 178 29.67 21.38 -18.43
N SER A 179 28.87 22.20 -17.75
CA SER A 179 27.62 21.73 -17.13
C SER A 179 26.76 20.97 -18.14
N LYS A 180 26.29 19.79 -17.74
CA LYS A 180 25.47 18.91 -18.57
C LYS A 180 24.36 18.27 -17.76
N TYR A 181 23.30 17.85 -18.43
CA TYR A 181 22.27 17.03 -17.81
C TYR A 181 22.72 15.57 -17.74
N VAL A 182 22.57 15.00 -16.55
CA VAL A 182 22.75 13.57 -16.27
C VAL A 182 21.50 13.06 -15.53
N ASN A 183 21.49 11.80 -15.09
CA ASN A 183 20.41 11.24 -14.29
C ASN A 183 20.95 10.42 -13.11
N ASN A 184 20.08 10.13 -12.14
CA ASN A 184 20.44 9.42 -10.91
C ASN A 184 20.45 7.87 -11.02
N GLY A 185 20.20 7.32 -12.21
CA GLY A 185 20.12 5.87 -12.46
C GLY A 185 19.04 5.15 -11.64
N GLN A 186 17.94 5.83 -11.30
CA GLN A 186 16.80 5.27 -10.55
C GLN A 186 15.65 4.84 -11.47
N ASP A 187 15.94 4.50 -12.72
CA ASP A 187 14.98 3.86 -13.61
C ASP A 187 14.69 2.42 -13.15
N GLY A 188 13.49 1.95 -13.47
CA GLY A 188 13.03 0.64 -13.05
C GLY A 188 11.65 0.30 -13.62
N TYR A 189 11.19 -0.92 -13.38
CA TYR A 189 9.88 -1.38 -13.80
C TYR A 189 9.26 -2.35 -12.79
N SER A 190 7.93 -2.49 -12.84
CA SER A 190 7.23 -3.55 -12.12
C SER A 190 6.10 -4.13 -12.96
N LEU A 191 5.75 -5.40 -12.70
CA LEU A 191 4.66 -6.12 -13.35
C LEU A 191 4.00 -7.05 -12.35
N SER A 192 2.68 -7.16 -12.40
CA SER A 192 1.94 -8.14 -11.61
C SER A 192 0.68 -8.61 -12.32
N ALA A 193 0.23 -9.80 -11.93
CA ALA A 193 -1.02 -10.38 -12.38
C ALA A 193 -1.73 -11.10 -11.23
N ILE A 194 -3.06 -11.02 -11.23
CA ILE A 194 -3.95 -11.82 -10.37
C ILE A 194 -4.92 -12.56 -11.26
N TYR A 195 -5.09 -13.86 -11.02
CA TYR A 195 -6.09 -14.68 -11.67
C TYR A 195 -7.09 -15.23 -10.65
N ALA A 196 -8.36 -14.84 -10.78
CA ALA A 196 -9.46 -15.39 -9.99
C ALA A 196 -9.93 -16.72 -10.61
N ILE A 197 -9.84 -17.82 -9.85
CA ILE A 197 -10.16 -19.16 -10.38
C ILE A 197 -11.67 -19.36 -10.36
N GLY A 198 -12.31 -18.93 -11.44
CA GLY A 198 -13.75 -19.02 -11.65
C GLY A 198 -14.54 -18.50 -10.45
N ASN A 199 -15.57 -19.26 -10.03
CA ASN A 199 -16.41 -18.92 -8.88
C ASN A 199 -16.05 -19.73 -7.62
N THR A 200 -14.79 -20.16 -7.49
CA THR A 200 -14.35 -21.03 -6.38
C THR A 200 -14.05 -20.25 -5.10
N GLY A 201 -13.76 -18.96 -5.20
CA GLY A 201 -13.25 -18.14 -4.11
C GLY A 201 -11.71 -18.14 -4.00
N LEU A 202 -11.02 -18.94 -4.83
CA LEU A 202 -9.56 -18.98 -4.91
C LEU A 202 -9.04 -17.91 -5.90
N ALA A 203 -8.02 -17.17 -5.49
CA ALA A 203 -7.26 -16.29 -6.37
C ALA A 203 -5.76 -16.55 -6.21
N LEU A 204 -5.03 -16.45 -7.31
CA LEU A 204 -3.57 -16.57 -7.36
C LEU A 204 -2.99 -15.27 -7.90
N GLY A 205 -1.93 -14.78 -7.27
CA GLY A 205 -1.23 -13.56 -7.65
C GLY A 205 0.27 -13.80 -7.80
N GLY A 206 0.90 -13.06 -8.70
CA GLY A 206 2.35 -13.00 -8.79
C GLY A 206 2.81 -11.68 -9.38
N GLY A 207 4.02 -11.25 -9.04
CA GLY A 207 4.63 -10.05 -9.62
C GLY A 207 6.13 -10.01 -9.45
N TYR A 208 6.75 -9.09 -10.19
CA TYR A 208 8.18 -8.83 -10.17
C TYR A 208 8.44 -7.32 -10.30
N ALA A 209 9.52 -6.84 -9.71
CA ALA A 209 10.02 -5.50 -9.90
C ALA A 209 11.55 -5.45 -9.88
N ASP A 210 12.09 -4.45 -10.59
CA ASP A 210 13.53 -4.17 -10.67
C ASP A 210 13.75 -2.66 -10.74
N GLN A 211 14.67 -2.16 -9.93
CA GLN A 211 15.08 -0.75 -9.94
C GLN A 211 16.51 -0.62 -9.41
N LYS A 212 17.42 -0.17 -10.28
CA LYS A 212 18.84 0.07 -9.95
C LYS A 212 19.55 -1.17 -9.38
N ASP A 213 19.76 -1.20 -8.06
CA ASP A 213 20.48 -2.24 -7.32
C ASP A 213 19.50 -3.09 -6.49
N GLN A 214 18.20 -3.00 -6.78
CA GLN A 214 17.12 -3.68 -6.07
C GLN A 214 16.24 -4.46 -7.04
N ASN A 215 15.81 -5.64 -6.63
CA ASN A 215 14.86 -6.46 -7.37
C ASN A 215 14.05 -7.32 -6.39
N GLU A 216 12.84 -7.71 -6.77
CA GLU A 216 12.01 -8.59 -5.96
C GLU A 216 10.94 -9.30 -6.80
N TYR A 217 10.54 -10.49 -6.38
CA TYR A 217 9.31 -11.14 -6.82
C TYR A 217 8.41 -11.46 -5.65
N MET A 218 7.11 -11.49 -5.92
CA MET A 218 6.08 -11.87 -4.96
C MET A 218 5.17 -12.94 -5.55
N LEU A 219 4.76 -13.89 -4.70
CA LEU A 219 3.76 -14.91 -5.01
C LEU A 219 2.68 -14.88 -3.93
N ALA A 220 1.43 -14.95 -4.34
CA ALA A 220 0.30 -14.88 -3.42
C ALA A 220 -0.82 -15.86 -3.78
N ALA A 221 -1.53 -16.32 -2.75
CA ALA A 221 -2.75 -17.09 -2.91
C ALA A 221 -3.75 -16.70 -1.82
N SER A 222 -5.03 -16.63 -2.17
CA SER A 222 -6.11 -16.39 -1.22
C SER A 222 -7.32 -17.26 -1.48
N TYR A 223 -8.07 -17.53 -0.41
CA TYR A 223 -9.31 -18.29 -0.48
C TYR A 223 -10.39 -17.60 0.36
N THR A 224 -11.51 -17.28 -0.29
CA THR A 224 -12.70 -16.71 0.36
C THR A 224 -13.83 -17.73 0.40
N MET A 225 -14.39 -17.97 1.59
CA MET A 225 -15.51 -18.89 1.77
C MET A 225 -16.50 -18.32 2.81
N GLY A 226 -17.65 -17.86 2.32
CA GLY A 226 -18.66 -17.21 3.17
C GLY A 226 -18.06 -15.97 3.84
N ASP A 227 -18.12 -15.94 5.17
CA ASP A 227 -17.58 -14.85 5.99
C ASP A 227 -16.08 -14.99 6.32
N LEU A 228 -15.42 -16.06 5.84
CA LEU A 228 -14.01 -16.36 6.07
C LEU A 228 -13.15 -15.99 4.86
N TYR A 229 -11.95 -15.49 5.14
CA TYR A 229 -10.90 -15.20 4.17
C TYR A 229 -9.56 -15.69 4.72
N PHE A 230 -8.75 -16.33 3.87
CA PHE A 230 -7.40 -16.75 4.17
C PHE A 230 -6.48 -16.35 3.03
N ALA A 231 -5.24 -15.97 3.33
CA ALA A 231 -4.25 -15.66 2.31
C ALA A 231 -2.82 -15.91 2.79
N GLY A 232 -1.93 -16.07 1.82
CA GLY A 232 -0.49 -16.05 2.03
C GLY A 232 0.22 -15.28 0.93
N VAL A 233 1.29 -14.59 1.31
CA VAL A 233 2.22 -13.89 0.41
C VAL A 233 3.63 -14.34 0.75
N TYR A 234 4.42 -14.61 -0.29
CA TYR A 234 5.86 -14.83 -0.21
C TYR A 234 6.55 -13.77 -1.07
N THR A 235 7.59 -13.15 -0.51
CA THR A 235 8.40 -12.11 -1.14
C THR A 235 9.86 -12.51 -1.06
N ASP A 236 10.61 -12.35 -2.15
CA ASP A 236 12.03 -12.64 -2.16
C ASP A 236 12.75 -11.74 -3.17
N GLY A 237 13.96 -11.30 -2.83
CA GLY A 237 14.69 -10.33 -3.64
C GLY A 237 15.92 -9.74 -2.96
N GLU A 238 16.41 -8.65 -3.53
CA GLU A 238 17.58 -7.91 -3.06
C GLU A 238 17.21 -6.43 -2.86
N LEU A 239 17.50 -5.89 -1.68
CA LEU A 239 17.31 -4.48 -1.32
C LEU A 239 18.55 -3.63 -1.56
N ALA A 240 19.67 -4.24 -1.93
CA ALA A 240 20.91 -3.59 -2.29
C ALA A 240 21.83 -4.60 -3.01
N LYS A 241 22.76 -4.09 -3.81
CA LYS A 241 23.76 -4.87 -4.57
C LYS A 241 24.58 -5.84 -3.73
N THR A 242 24.80 -5.53 -2.45
CA THR A 242 25.56 -6.37 -1.52
C THR A 242 24.87 -6.40 -0.18
N GLY A 243 24.82 -7.56 0.49
CA GLY A 243 24.22 -7.70 1.81
C GLY A 243 22.77 -7.20 1.87
N GLY A 244 22.04 -7.35 0.77
CA GLY A 244 20.68 -6.85 0.57
C GLY A 244 19.62 -7.93 0.48
N ASP A 245 19.98 -9.21 0.54
CA ASP A 245 19.06 -10.35 0.46
C ASP A 245 17.86 -10.12 1.40
N TYR A 246 16.65 -10.25 0.86
CA TYR A 246 15.40 -10.09 1.59
C TYR A 246 14.46 -11.25 1.25
N THR A 247 13.94 -11.89 2.28
CA THR A 247 12.91 -12.92 2.15
C THR A 247 11.84 -12.66 3.18
N GLY A 248 10.58 -12.61 2.75
CA GLY A 248 9.44 -12.32 3.59
C GLY A 248 8.29 -13.29 3.35
N TYR A 249 7.55 -13.62 4.40
CA TYR A 249 6.35 -14.44 4.32
C TYR A 249 5.27 -13.88 5.25
N GLU A 250 4.07 -13.77 4.70
CA GLU A 250 2.89 -13.33 5.40
C GLU A 250 1.78 -14.35 5.27
N LEU A 251 1.08 -14.61 6.38
CA LEU A 251 -0.17 -15.34 6.43
C LEU A 251 -1.23 -14.43 7.03
N ALA A 252 -2.43 -14.46 6.47
CA ALA A 252 -3.54 -13.64 6.96
C ALA A 252 -4.84 -14.44 7.02
N ALA A 253 -5.66 -14.17 8.04
CA ALA A 253 -7.01 -14.68 8.14
C ALA A 253 -7.97 -13.59 8.60
N ARG A 254 -9.19 -13.60 8.05
CA ARG A 254 -10.26 -12.67 8.41
C ARG A 254 -11.58 -13.40 8.59
N TYR A 255 -12.34 -12.98 9.59
CA TYR A 255 -13.71 -13.41 9.83
C TYR A 255 -14.63 -12.18 9.96
N THR A 256 -15.73 -12.18 9.22
CA THR A 256 -16.75 -11.12 9.28
C THR A 256 -17.97 -11.58 10.05
N MET A 257 -18.32 -10.87 11.12
CA MET A 257 -19.48 -11.15 11.96
C MET A 257 -20.37 -9.91 12.05
N GLY A 258 -21.35 -9.82 11.14
CA GLY A 258 -22.23 -8.66 11.04
C GLY A 258 -21.44 -7.38 10.70
N GLN A 259 -21.45 -6.40 11.61
CA GLN A 259 -20.70 -5.14 11.47
C GLN A 259 -19.27 -5.22 12.02
N THR A 260 -18.85 -6.38 12.54
CA THR A 260 -17.51 -6.57 13.12
C THR A 260 -16.65 -7.41 12.18
N VAL A 261 -15.42 -6.98 11.95
CA VAL A 261 -14.41 -7.73 11.20
C VAL A 261 -13.26 -8.03 12.16
N PHE A 262 -12.89 -9.30 12.27
CA PHE A 262 -11.73 -9.76 13.01
C PHE A 262 -10.65 -10.17 12.01
N THR A 263 -9.42 -9.75 12.25
CA THR A 263 -8.28 -10.17 11.42
C THR A 263 -7.12 -10.64 12.29
N THR A 264 -6.31 -11.51 11.70
CA THR A 264 -5.01 -11.89 12.25
C THR A 264 -4.01 -12.04 11.13
N THR A 265 -2.76 -11.68 11.40
CA THR A 265 -1.64 -11.92 10.51
C THR A 265 -0.45 -12.50 11.26
N TYR A 266 0.33 -13.31 10.55
CA TYR A 266 1.69 -13.66 10.91
C TYR A 266 2.60 -13.11 9.83
N ASN A 267 3.61 -12.32 10.19
CA ASN A 267 4.50 -11.65 9.25
C ASN A 267 5.94 -11.87 9.72
N ASN A 268 6.76 -12.52 8.89
CA ASN A 268 8.16 -12.75 9.20
C ASN A 268 9.02 -12.42 7.99
N ALA A 269 10.07 -11.63 8.22
CA ALA A 269 11.02 -11.26 7.19
C ALA A 269 12.47 -11.39 7.68
N GLU A 270 13.31 -11.94 6.84
CA GLU A 270 14.76 -11.96 6.98
C GLU A 270 15.39 -10.92 6.06
N THR A 271 16.33 -10.14 6.59
CA THR A 271 17.19 -9.25 5.81
C THR A 271 18.64 -9.64 6.07
N ASN A 272 19.39 -9.91 5.01
CA ASN A 272 20.78 -10.34 5.07
C ASN A 272 20.99 -11.52 6.03
N LYS A 273 20.07 -12.52 5.94
CA LYS A 273 20.06 -13.80 6.69
C LYS A 273 19.78 -13.71 8.19
N ASN A 274 19.30 -12.57 8.68
CA ASN A 274 18.83 -12.44 10.06
C ASN A 274 17.40 -11.89 10.06
N THR A 275 16.62 -12.29 11.06
CA THR A 275 15.25 -11.81 11.27
C THR A 275 15.23 -10.29 11.42
N SER A 276 14.37 -9.64 10.64
CA SER A 276 14.17 -8.19 10.58
C SER A 276 12.73 -7.78 10.90
N ALA A 277 11.79 -8.72 10.83
CA ALA A 277 10.45 -8.62 11.37
C ALA A 277 9.98 -10.04 11.76
N ASP A 278 9.30 -10.17 12.90
CA ASP A 278 8.63 -11.41 13.30
C ASP A 278 7.44 -11.05 14.18
N ASN A 279 6.24 -11.05 13.60
CA ASN A 279 5.06 -10.42 14.19
C ASN A 279 3.84 -11.33 14.11
N VAL A 280 3.08 -11.40 15.18
CA VAL A 280 1.70 -11.92 15.19
C VAL A 280 0.77 -10.79 15.61
N ALA A 281 -0.12 -10.37 14.73
CA ALA A 281 -1.07 -9.32 15.01
C ALA A 281 -2.51 -9.84 15.02
N LEU A 282 -3.33 -9.22 15.86
CA LEU A 282 -4.77 -9.45 15.98
C LEU A 282 -5.49 -8.10 15.97
N ASP A 283 -6.63 -8.00 15.30
CA ASP A 283 -7.50 -6.84 15.42
C ASP A 283 -9.00 -7.18 15.44
N ALA A 284 -9.76 -6.21 15.94
CA ALA A 284 -11.20 -6.18 15.82
C ALA A 284 -11.62 -4.77 15.35
N THR A 285 -12.38 -4.72 14.26
CA THR A 285 -12.86 -3.49 13.65
C THR A 285 -14.39 -3.51 13.61
N TYR A 286 -15.03 -2.50 14.20
CA TYR A 286 -16.49 -2.34 14.21
C TYR A 286 -16.94 -1.20 13.31
N TYR A 287 -17.84 -1.48 12.38
CA TYR A 287 -18.37 -0.53 11.40
C TYR A 287 -19.75 -0.01 11.84
N PHE A 288 -19.77 1.11 12.57
CA PHE A 288 -21.03 1.78 12.96
C PHE A 288 -21.83 2.23 11.73
N LYS A 289 -21.12 2.69 10.70
CA LYS A 289 -21.61 3.05 9.37
C LYS A 289 -20.54 2.68 8.33
N PRO A 290 -20.90 2.61 7.02
CA PRO A 290 -19.92 2.35 5.97
C PRO A 290 -18.70 3.30 6.02
N ASN A 291 -18.91 4.54 6.45
CA ASN A 291 -17.91 5.60 6.51
C ASN A 291 -17.44 5.93 7.95
N PHE A 292 -17.83 5.15 8.97
CA PHE A 292 -17.42 5.40 10.35
C PHE A 292 -17.19 4.10 11.11
N ARG A 293 -15.95 3.89 11.53
CA ARG A 293 -15.49 2.66 12.20
C ARG A 293 -14.56 2.94 13.37
N GLY A 294 -14.57 2.06 14.36
CA GLY A 294 -13.57 1.99 15.42
C GLY A 294 -12.82 0.68 15.36
N TYR A 295 -11.56 0.67 15.79
CA TYR A 295 -10.75 -0.54 15.83
C TYR A 295 -9.83 -0.57 17.05
N VAL A 296 -9.48 -1.79 17.46
CA VAL A 296 -8.40 -2.08 18.39
C VAL A 296 -7.54 -3.18 17.76
N SER A 297 -6.23 -3.01 17.84
CA SER A 297 -5.27 -3.97 17.31
C SER A 297 -4.10 -4.13 18.27
N TYR A 298 -3.58 -5.35 18.38
CA TYR A 298 -2.39 -5.65 19.16
C TYR A 298 -1.40 -6.44 18.30
N ASN A 299 -0.14 -6.02 18.29
CA ASN A 299 0.96 -6.69 17.61
C ASN A 299 1.91 -7.28 18.65
N PHE A 300 1.98 -8.61 18.69
CA PHE A 300 3.01 -9.35 19.42
C PHE A 300 4.26 -9.39 18.55
N ASN A 301 5.32 -8.72 19.01
CA ASN A 301 6.63 -8.75 18.38
C ASN A 301 7.41 -9.93 18.97
N LEU A 302 7.77 -10.89 18.12
CA LEU A 302 8.43 -12.12 18.52
C LEU A 302 9.96 -12.01 18.52
N ILE A 303 10.50 -10.84 18.17
CA ILE A 303 11.93 -10.55 18.29
C ILE A 303 12.25 -10.18 19.75
N ASP A 304 13.29 -10.82 20.32
CA ASP A 304 13.78 -10.46 21.64
C ASP A 304 14.96 -9.47 21.57
N ALA A 305 15.07 -8.59 22.58
CA ALA A 305 16.20 -7.68 22.68
C ALA A 305 17.53 -8.45 22.81
N GLY A 306 18.47 -8.20 21.90
CA GLY A 306 19.76 -8.89 21.80
C GLY A 306 19.80 -10.01 20.74
N ASP A 307 18.68 -10.34 20.12
CA ASP A 307 18.66 -11.24 18.95
C ASP A 307 19.46 -10.66 17.80
N LYS A 308 19.91 -11.52 16.89
CA LYS A 308 20.50 -11.06 15.63
C LYS A 308 19.42 -10.35 14.83
N TYR A 309 19.72 -9.15 14.35
CA TYR A 309 18.76 -8.32 13.65
C TYR A 309 19.19 -8.07 12.21
N GLY A 310 18.27 -8.30 11.27
CA GLY A 310 18.50 -8.13 9.85
C GLY A 310 18.53 -6.66 9.45
N VAL A 311 19.67 -6.23 8.89
CA VAL A 311 19.87 -4.88 8.36
C VAL A 311 20.63 -4.97 7.05
N VAL A 312 20.23 -4.16 6.06
CA VAL A 312 20.92 -4.08 4.77
C VAL A 312 22.38 -3.65 5.00
N ASN A 313 23.32 -4.32 4.32
CA ASN A 313 24.77 -4.11 4.44
C ASN A 313 25.36 -4.40 5.85
N SER A 314 24.64 -5.11 6.73
CA SER A 314 25.17 -5.46 8.06
C SER A 314 24.75 -6.87 8.50
N THR A 315 25.64 -7.54 9.22
CA THR A 315 25.43 -8.91 9.75
C THR A 315 25.63 -9.01 11.26
N GLY A 316 26.03 -7.91 11.90
CA GLY A 316 26.40 -7.86 13.32
C GLY A 316 25.37 -7.17 14.22
N ASP A 317 24.31 -6.60 13.64
CA ASP A 317 23.32 -5.85 14.39
C ASP A 317 22.52 -6.74 15.34
N ARG A 318 22.15 -6.12 16.46
CA ARG A 318 21.36 -6.75 17.51
C ARG A 318 20.08 -5.96 17.72
N ALA A 319 18.99 -6.68 17.92
CA ALA A 319 17.69 -6.07 18.17
C ALA A 319 17.79 -5.24 19.46
N THR A 320 17.49 -3.96 19.35
CA THR A 320 17.34 -3.08 20.51
C THR A 320 16.04 -3.41 21.24
N LYS A 321 15.92 -3.00 22.51
CA LYS A 321 14.65 -3.11 23.24
C LYS A 321 13.48 -2.49 22.46
N ALA A 322 13.68 -1.28 21.93
CA ALA A 322 12.68 -0.59 21.14
C ALA A 322 12.22 -1.35 19.87
N GLN A 323 13.11 -2.15 19.26
CA GLN A 323 12.77 -2.98 18.10
C GLN A 323 12.07 -4.30 18.48
N ALA A 324 12.09 -4.65 19.76
CA ALA A 324 11.49 -5.87 20.33
C ALA A 324 10.16 -5.57 21.05
N GLU A 325 9.71 -4.31 21.10
CA GLU A 325 8.48 -3.95 21.81
C GLU A 325 7.23 -4.41 21.05
N ASP A 326 6.24 -4.87 21.81
CA ASP A 326 4.85 -5.03 21.37
C ASP A 326 4.18 -3.67 21.13
N GLU A 327 3.09 -3.66 20.35
CA GLU A 327 2.32 -2.44 20.08
C GLU A 327 0.82 -2.66 20.24
N LEU A 328 0.18 -1.82 21.05
CA LEU A 328 -1.27 -1.65 21.10
C LEU A 328 -1.65 -0.43 20.25
N ALA A 329 -2.61 -0.60 19.36
CA ALA A 329 -3.21 0.48 18.58
C ALA A 329 -4.72 0.55 18.84
N ILE A 330 -5.24 1.75 19.07
CA ILE A 330 -6.68 2.04 19.16
C ILE A 330 -6.98 3.16 18.18
N GLY A 331 -8.01 3.00 17.36
CA GLY A 331 -8.34 4.01 16.37
C GLY A 331 -9.82 4.20 16.11
N LEU A 332 -10.12 5.39 15.59
CA LEU A 332 -11.44 5.81 15.15
C LEU A 332 -11.29 6.53 13.81
N ARG A 333 -11.98 6.03 12.78
CA ARG A 333 -11.85 6.50 11.41
C ARG A 333 -13.19 6.93 10.86
N TYR A 334 -13.23 8.17 10.38
CA TYR A 334 -14.30 8.73 9.58
C TYR A 334 -13.81 8.91 8.14
N ASP A 335 -14.51 8.34 7.17
CA ASP A 335 -14.26 8.52 5.75
C ASP A 335 -15.19 9.62 5.19
N PHE A 336 -14.61 10.59 4.47
CA PHE A 336 -15.34 11.73 3.87
C PHE A 336 -16.11 11.32 2.62
#